data_AF-A0A0X3NF11-F1
#
_entry.id   AF-A0A0X3NF11-F1
#
_cell.length_a   1.000
_cell.length_b   1.000
_cell.length_c   1.000
_cell.angle_alpha   90.00
_cell.angle_beta   90.00
_cell.angle_gamma   90.00
#
_symmetry.space_group_name_H-M   'P 1'
#
loop_
_entity.id
_entity.type
_entity.pdbx_description
1 polymer ?
#
loop_
_entity_poly.entity_id
_entity_poly.type
_entity_poly.pdbx_seq_one_letter_code
_entity_poly.pdbx_strand_id
1 'polypeptide(L)'
;MDIISSKLHAVIVKIAAYGLDIKTCLGSSLSDFAPRLLRLSEDPICPLNPCGEGGEFETFTFDCPLFRHRIVPTQQPTTIMHSDDAFAPVAYLNYGGLALQTKDPKEVKTSAEELLAMETEIDVGSGSLCRRPFRSIRHRLLALASEVPQEVSQRLVSCDSAPPLTTAARLPPSQKAPPGTCPLGGCLFMTQTFTGVAALPSSGDVRRSITKATQSALNRMQRHLGRGLRQHRSLQPGVLLSP
;
A
#
# COMPACT_ATOMS: atom_id res chain seq x y z
N MET A 1 -3.27 -8.80 -1.82
CA MET A 1 -2.75 -10.07 -2.38
C MET A 1 -1.45 -10.54 -1.73
N ASP A 2 -0.53 -9.66 -1.35
CA ASP A 2 0.75 -10.10 -0.76
C ASP A 2 0.61 -10.84 0.58
N ILE A 3 -0.43 -10.54 1.37
CA ILE A 3 -0.78 -11.31 2.59
C ILE A 3 -1.04 -12.78 2.25
N ILE A 4 -1.82 -13.04 1.19
CA ILE A 4 -2.19 -14.40 0.76
C ILE A 4 -0.97 -15.11 0.19
N SER A 5 -0.22 -14.46 -0.71
CA SER A 5 0.98 -15.08 -1.29
C SER A 5 2.10 -15.30 -0.27
N SER A 6 2.08 -14.59 0.87
CA SER A 6 2.95 -14.84 2.03
C SER A 6 2.57 -16.09 2.83
N LYS A 7 1.56 -16.87 2.38
CA LYS A 7 1.05 -18.06 3.07
C LYS A 7 0.60 -17.76 4.51
N LEU A 8 0.07 -16.56 4.73
CA LEU A 8 -0.56 -16.19 5.99
C LEU A 8 -1.97 -16.78 6.03
N HIS A 9 -2.21 -17.72 6.93
CA HIS A 9 -3.51 -18.34 7.12
C HIS A 9 -4.36 -17.45 8.04
N ALA A 10 -4.97 -16.44 7.43
CA ALA A 10 -5.95 -15.56 8.06
C ALA A 10 -7.36 -16.04 7.77
N VAL A 11 -8.22 -16.00 8.78
CA VAL A 11 -9.65 -16.35 8.69
C VAL A 11 -10.47 -15.11 9.03
N ILE A 12 -11.56 -14.90 8.30
CA ILE A 12 -12.52 -13.83 8.62
C ILE A 12 -13.26 -14.20 9.91
N VAL A 13 -13.08 -13.40 10.96
CA VAL A 13 -13.67 -13.65 12.28
C VAL A 13 -14.75 -12.66 12.66
N LYS A 14 -14.89 -11.55 11.94
CA LYS A 14 -15.98 -10.59 12.09
C LYS A 14 -16.33 -9.98 10.76
N ILE A 15 -17.60 -9.65 10.58
CA ILE A 15 -18.11 -8.84 9.47
C ILE A 15 -19.00 -7.73 10.02
N ALA A 16 -19.04 -6.59 9.34
CA ALA A 16 -19.83 -5.41 9.73
C ALA A 16 -20.10 -4.48 8.53
N ALA A 17 -20.35 -5.02 7.34
CA ALA A 17 -20.51 -4.22 6.13
C ALA A 17 -21.54 -4.79 5.16
N TYR A 18 -22.05 -3.89 4.32
CA TYR A 18 -22.94 -4.23 3.23
C TYR A 18 -22.31 -5.25 2.27
N GLY A 19 -23.12 -6.19 1.79
CA GLY A 19 -22.68 -7.24 0.88
C GLY A 19 -21.89 -8.37 1.56
N LEU A 20 -21.63 -8.32 2.87
CA LEU A 20 -21.05 -9.42 3.63
C LEU A 20 -22.14 -10.29 4.23
N ASP A 21 -22.03 -11.60 4.03
CA ASP A 21 -23.00 -12.58 4.50
C ASP A 21 -22.38 -13.49 5.56
N ILE A 22 -23.12 -13.71 6.64
CA ILE A 22 -22.66 -14.45 7.83
C ILE A 22 -22.25 -15.88 7.46
N LYS A 23 -23.04 -16.56 6.62
CA LYS A 23 -22.86 -18.00 6.31
C LYS A 23 -21.69 -18.26 5.37
N THR A 24 -21.44 -17.32 4.46
CA THR A 24 -20.43 -17.46 3.41
C THR A 24 -19.11 -16.77 3.75
N CYS A 25 -19.12 -15.73 4.60
CA CYS A 25 -17.92 -14.95 4.91
C CYS A 25 -17.27 -15.37 6.22
N LEU A 26 -18.02 -15.50 7.33
CA LEU A 26 -17.42 -15.85 8.61
C LEU A 26 -16.82 -17.26 8.57
N GLY A 27 -15.59 -17.38 9.05
CA GLY A 27 -14.86 -18.65 9.08
C GLY A 27 -14.18 -19.00 7.75
N SER A 28 -14.43 -18.25 6.67
CA SER A 28 -13.70 -18.41 5.42
C SER A 28 -12.25 -17.94 5.57
N SER A 29 -11.34 -18.59 4.85
CA SER A 29 -9.97 -18.11 4.76
C SER A 29 -9.92 -16.83 3.91
N LEU A 30 -8.99 -15.93 4.22
CA LEU A 30 -8.81 -14.71 3.44
C LEU A 30 -8.47 -15.01 1.97
N SER A 31 -7.80 -16.14 1.69
CA SER A 31 -7.50 -16.57 0.32
C SER A 31 -8.77 -16.93 -0.44
N ASP A 32 -9.68 -17.69 0.17
CA ASP A 32 -10.94 -18.09 -0.49
C ASP A 32 -11.89 -16.90 -0.65
N PHE A 33 -11.81 -15.96 0.29
CA PHE A 33 -12.65 -14.76 0.30
C PHE A 33 -12.16 -13.67 -0.66
N ALA A 34 -10.87 -13.66 -1.01
CA ALA A 34 -10.25 -12.59 -1.81
C ALA A 34 -10.92 -12.32 -3.17
N PRO A 35 -11.32 -13.32 -3.98
CA PRO A 35 -12.03 -13.04 -5.23
C PRO A 35 -13.37 -12.32 -5.01
N ARG A 36 -14.07 -12.61 -3.91
CA ARG A 36 -15.33 -11.94 -3.56
C ARG A 36 -15.06 -10.52 -3.06
N LEU A 37 -14.03 -10.31 -2.24
CA LEU A 37 -13.60 -8.99 -1.79
C LEU A 37 -13.29 -8.05 -2.96
N LEU A 38 -12.55 -8.53 -3.96
CA LEU A 38 -12.23 -7.72 -5.14
C LEU A 38 -13.49 -7.27 -5.87
N ARG A 39 -14.45 -8.19 -6.10
CA ARG A 39 -15.73 -7.83 -6.74
C ARG A 39 -16.53 -6.81 -5.91
N LEU A 40 -16.56 -6.96 -4.58
CA LEU A 40 -17.25 -6.00 -3.70
C LEU A 40 -16.56 -4.64 -3.63
N SER A 41 -15.23 -4.60 -3.83
CA SER A 41 -14.48 -3.34 -3.88
C SER A 41 -14.77 -2.53 -5.14
N GLU A 42 -15.29 -3.18 -6.18
CA GLU A 42 -15.68 -2.56 -7.46
C GLU A 42 -17.18 -2.18 -7.50
N ASP A 43 -17.92 -2.39 -6.41
CA ASP A 43 -19.33 -2.00 -6.34
C ASP A 43 -19.48 -0.48 -6.52
N PRO A 44 -20.29 -0.01 -7.49
CA PRO A 44 -20.39 1.41 -7.82
C PRO A 44 -21.18 2.23 -6.80
N ILE A 45 -21.95 1.57 -5.91
CA ILE A 45 -22.83 2.20 -4.92
C ILE A 45 -22.16 2.20 -3.55
N CYS A 46 -21.64 1.05 -3.12
CA CYS A 46 -21.03 0.87 -1.80
C CYS A 46 -19.75 0.02 -1.93
N PRO A 47 -18.64 0.62 -2.37
CA PRO A 47 -17.37 -0.10 -2.52
C PRO A 47 -16.83 -0.51 -1.15
N LEU A 48 -16.56 -1.80 -1.00
CA LEU A 48 -15.95 -2.35 0.20
C LEU A 48 -14.43 -2.13 0.19
N ASN A 49 -13.83 -1.69 1.30
CA ASN A 49 -12.37 -1.68 1.38
C ASN A 49 -11.83 -3.12 1.45
N PRO A 50 -11.02 -3.58 0.48
CA PRO A 50 -10.53 -4.96 0.45
C PRO A 50 -9.52 -5.27 1.57
N CYS A 51 -9.01 -4.24 2.26
CA CYS A 51 -8.12 -4.37 3.41
C CYS A 51 -8.85 -4.29 4.76
N GLY A 52 -10.15 -4.00 4.77
CA GLY A 52 -10.92 -3.88 6.02
C GLY A 52 -10.57 -2.65 6.88
N GLU A 53 -9.98 -1.59 6.30
CA GLU A 53 -9.50 -0.40 7.02
C GLU A 53 -10.60 0.35 7.79
N GLY A 54 -11.87 0.22 7.37
CA GLY A 54 -13.04 0.80 8.01
C GLY A 54 -13.70 -0.10 9.06
N GLY A 55 -13.13 -1.28 9.33
CA GLY A 55 -13.74 -2.29 10.20
C GLY A 55 -14.83 -3.11 9.50
N GLU A 56 -14.83 -3.14 8.17
CA GLU A 56 -15.81 -3.89 7.37
C GLU A 56 -15.79 -5.39 7.70
N PHE A 57 -14.59 -5.91 7.95
CA PHE A 57 -14.36 -7.24 8.47
C PHE A 57 -13.08 -7.26 9.31
N GLU A 58 -12.97 -8.22 10.22
CA GLU A 58 -11.74 -8.46 10.96
C GLU A 58 -11.26 -9.88 10.68
N THR A 59 -9.94 -10.08 10.76
CA THR A 59 -9.31 -11.38 10.53
C THR A 59 -8.49 -11.83 11.72
N PHE A 60 -8.43 -13.13 11.93
CA PHE A 60 -7.52 -13.76 12.89
C PHE A 60 -6.49 -14.61 12.14
N THR A 61 -5.21 -14.39 12.44
CA THR A 61 -4.11 -15.15 11.82
C THR A 61 -3.82 -16.40 12.63
N PHE A 62 -4.21 -17.56 12.10
CA PHE A 62 -4.00 -18.85 12.74
C PHE A 62 -2.60 -19.42 12.50
N ASP A 63 -2.03 -19.15 11.33
CA ASP A 63 -0.68 -19.60 11.01
C ASP A 63 0.02 -18.62 10.05
N CYS A 64 1.35 -18.60 10.11
CA CYS A 64 2.16 -18.03 9.04
C CYS A 64 3.51 -18.75 8.97
N PRO A 65 4.30 -18.58 7.90
CA PRO A 65 5.58 -19.27 7.74
C PRO A 65 6.60 -18.95 8.83
N LEU A 66 6.46 -17.82 9.54
CA LEU A 66 7.37 -17.45 10.63
C LEU A 66 7.00 -18.12 11.97
N PHE A 67 5.79 -18.66 12.10
CA PHE A 67 5.35 -19.24 13.37
C PHE A 67 6.01 -20.60 13.60
N ARG A 68 6.52 -20.81 14.81
CA ARG A 68 6.98 -22.14 15.29
C ARG A 68 5.82 -23.05 15.69
N HIS A 69 4.69 -22.46 16.02
CA HIS A 69 3.47 -23.15 16.40
C HIS A 69 2.31 -22.53 15.64
N ARG A 70 1.43 -23.34 15.05
CA ARG A 70 0.16 -22.85 14.52
C ARG A 70 -0.88 -22.82 15.63
N ILE A 71 -1.80 -21.89 15.54
CA ILE A 71 -2.96 -21.79 16.44
C ILE A 71 -4.06 -22.67 15.85
N VAL A 72 -4.68 -23.52 16.66
CA VAL A 72 -5.78 -24.39 16.25
C VAL A 72 -6.96 -24.24 17.21
N PRO A 73 -8.21 -24.13 16.70
CA PRO A 73 -9.39 -24.23 17.53
C PRO A 73 -9.47 -25.60 18.22
N THR A 74 -9.73 -25.62 19.52
CA THR A 74 -9.99 -26.87 20.26
C THR A 74 -11.46 -27.27 20.24
N GLN A 75 -12.32 -26.35 19.82
CA GLN A 75 -13.77 -26.48 19.77
C GLN A 75 -14.28 -25.78 18.51
N GLN A 76 -15.47 -26.18 18.05
CA GLN A 76 -16.12 -25.49 16.95
C GLN A 76 -16.51 -24.06 17.40
N PRO A 77 -16.13 -23.01 16.65
CA PRO A 77 -16.49 -21.65 17.00
C PRO A 77 -18.00 -21.46 16.90
N THR A 78 -18.53 -20.57 17.74
CA THR A 78 -19.94 -20.17 17.73
C THR A 78 -20.08 -18.80 17.08
N THR A 79 -21.11 -18.61 16.27
CA THR A 79 -21.40 -17.29 15.69
C THR A 79 -22.22 -16.47 16.67
N ILE A 80 -21.75 -15.26 16.98
CA ILE A 80 -22.47 -14.29 17.80
C ILE A 80 -22.97 -13.17 16.90
N MET A 81 -24.29 -13.01 16.87
CA MET A 81 -24.95 -11.89 16.20
C MET A 81 -24.93 -10.66 17.11
N HIS A 82 -24.32 -9.57 16.62
CA HIS A 82 -24.35 -8.28 17.30
C HIS A 82 -25.44 -7.36 16.74
N SER A 83 -25.65 -7.40 15.41
CA SER A 83 -26.74 -6.72 14.73
C SER A 83 -27.22 -7.58 13.56
N ASP A 84 -28.53 -7.78 13.45
CA ASP A 84 -29.18 -8.52 12.36
C ASP A 84 -29.81 -7.55 11.34
N ASP A 85 -29.07 -6.49 11.01
CA ASP A 85 -29.47 -5.55 9.96
C ASP A 85 -29.58 -6.29 8.62
N ALA A 86 -30.67 -6.05 7.89
CA ALA A 86 -30.98 -6.76 6.66
C ALA A 86 -29.98 -6.50 5.52
N PHE A 87 -29.20 -5.42 5.59
CA PHE A 87 -28.27 -5.01 4.55
C PHE A 87 -26.80 -5.08 5.00
N ALA A 88 -26.51 -4.78 6.26
CA ALA A 88 -25.16 -4.73 6.83
C ALA A 88 -25.11 -5.45 8.19
N PRO A 89 -25.23 -6.79 8.21
CA PRO A 89 -25.20 -7.55 9.45
C PRO A 89 -23.85 -7.40 10.17
N VAL A 90 -23.89 -7.39 11.49
CA VAL A 90 -22.70 -7.39 12.34
C VAL A 90 -22.66 -8.69 13.13
N ALA A 91 -21.66 -9.51 12.84
CA ALA A 91 -21.51 -10.81 13.46
C ALA A 91 -20.04 -11.19 13.59
N TYR A 92 -19.71 -11.98 14.60
CA TYR A 92 -18.33 -12.47 14.82
C TYR A 92 -18.30 -13.91 15.33
N LEU A 93 -17.15 -14.54 15.16
CA LEU A 93 -16.86 -15.89 15.65
C LEU A 93 -16.27 -15.83 17.06
N ASN A 94 -16.91 -16.53 17.97
CA ASN A 94 -16.42 -16.79 19.31
C ASN A 94 -15.76 -18.17 19.37
N TYR A 95 -14.42 -18.19 19.53
CA TYR A 95 -13.64 -19.41 19.69
C TYR A 95 -13.61 -19.80 21.17
N GLY A 96 -14.34 -20.86 21.54
CA GLY A 96 -14.41 -21.36 22.93
C GLY A 96 -13.09 -21.93 23.48
N GLY A 97 -12.11 -22.14 22.61
CA GLY A 97 -10.75 -22.50 23.01
C GLY A 97 -9.79 -22.55 21.82
N LEU A 98 -8.54 -22.18 22.09
CA LEU A 98 -7.43 -22.20 21.14
C LEU A 98 -6.26 -22.95 21.77
N ALA A 99 -5.55 -23.73 20.97
CA ALA A 99 -4.32 -24.41 21.37
C ALA A 99 -3.20 -24.11 20.38
N LEU A 100 -1.97 -24.28 20.84
CA LEU A 100 -0.78 -24.22 20.00
C LEU A 100 -0.38 -25.63 19.57
N GLN A 101 -0.18 -25.80 18.28
CA GLN A 101 0.36 -27.03 17.69
C GLN A 101 1.75 -26.73 17.13
N THR A 102 2.78 -27.41 17.65
CA THR A 102 4.14 -27.30 17.14
C THR A 102 4.21 -27.75 15.68
N LYS A 103 4.87 -26.95 14.83
CA LYS A 103 5.06 -27.25 13.41
C LYS A 103 6.33 -28.07 13.20
N ASP A 104 6.41 -28.78 12.08
CA ASP A 104 7.69 -29.36 11.66
C ASP A 104 8.67 -28.20 11.37
N PRO A 105 9.94 -28.27 11.84
CA PRO A 105 10.93 -27.22 11.57
C PRO A 105 11.07 -26.85 10.09
N LYS A 106 10.80 -27.77 9.15
CA LYS A 106 10.84 -27.53 7.69
C LYS A 106 9.74 -26.58 7.20
N GLU A 107 8.64 -26.46 7.94
CA GLU A 107 7.54 -25.55 7.64
C GLU A 107 7.85 -24.10 8.05
N VAL A 108 8.83 -23.91 8.95
CA VAL A 108 9.17 -22.62 9.54
C VAL A 108 10.26 -21.95 8.73
N LYS A 109 10.01 -20.72 8.30
CA LYS A 109 10.99 -19.85 7.66
C LYS A 109 11.73 -19.08 8.74
N THR A 110 13.05 -19.23 8.77
CA THR A 110 13.93 -18.71 9.82
C THR A 110 14.95 -17.70 9.30
N SER A 111 15.13 -17.60 7.98
CA SER A 111 16.06 -16.65 7.37
C SER A 111 15.40 -15.74 6.34
N ALA A 112 16.06 -14.62 6.03
CA ALA A 112 15.61 -13.69 5.00
C ALA A 112 15.65 -14.32 3.60
N GLU A 113 16.64 -15.17 3.33
CA GLU A 113 16.81 -15.89 2.06
C GLU A 113 15.62 -16.81 1.81
N GLU A 114 15.16 -17.52 2.83
CA GLU A 114 14.00 -18.40 2.72
C GLU A 114 12.71 -17.64 2.44
N LEU A 115 12.53 -16.45 3.04
CA LEU A 115 11.39 -15.57 2.76
C LEU A 115 11.47 -14.98 1.35
N LEU A 116 12.64 -14.50 0.93
CA LEU A 116 12.87 -13.95 -0.42
C LEU A 116 12.71 -14.99 -1.53
N ALA A 117 12.96 -16.26 -1.22
CA ALA A 117 12.74 -17.38 -2.13
C ALA A 117 11.27 -17.81 -2.21
N MET A 118 10.37 -17.28 -1.38
CA MET A 118 8.96 -17.64 -1.43
C MET A 118 8.31 -17.17 -2.73
N GLU A 119 7.65 -18.12 -3.37
CA GLU A 119 6.87 -17.92 -4.57
C GLU A 119 5.58 -18.73 -4.41
N THR A 120 4.46 -18.05 -4.62
CA THR A 120 3.13 -18.63 -4.38
C THR A 120 2.22 -18.24 -5.55
N GLU A 121 1.60 -19.24 -6.16
CA GLU A 121 0.49 -19.03 -7.07
C GLU A 121 -0.77 -18.69 -6.27
N ILE A 122 -1.42 -17.60 -6.64
CA ILE A 122 -2.69 -17.18 -6.05
C ILE A 122 -3.76 -17.16 -7.14
N ASP A 123 -4.94 -17.65 -6.83
CA ASP A 123 -6.12 -17.46 -7.67
C ASP A 123 -6.70 -16.06 -7.40
N VAL A 124 -6.84 -15.27 -8.46
CA VAL A 124 -7.46 -13.93 -8.41
C VAL A 124 -8.84 -13.91 -9.06
N GLY A 125 -9.43 -15.07 -9.35
CA GLY A 125 -10.74 -15.22 -9.99
C GLY A 125 -10.74 -14.98 -11.50
N SER A 126 -9.76 -14.25 -12.03
CA SER A 126 -9.50 -14.06 -13.47
C SER A 126 -8.33 -14.89 -14.00
N GLY A 127 -7.70 -15.72 -13.15
CA GLY A 127 -6.57 -16.57 -13.46
C GLY A 127 -5.66 -16.82 -12.25
N SER A 128 -4.65 -17.68 -12.42
CA SER A 128 -3.59 -17.89 -11.43
C SER A 128 -2.44 -16.91 -11.65
N LEU A 129 -2.02 -16.23 -10.58
CA LEU A 129 -0.93 -15.28 -10.60
C LEU A 129 0.19 -15.75 -9.66
N CYS A 130 1.35 -16.00 -10.22
CA CYS A 130 2.56 -16.26 -9.44
C CYS A 130 3.06 -14.97 -8.78
N ARG A 131 3.24 -14.97 -7.45
CA ARG A 131 3.71 -13.80 -6.68
C ARG A 131 4.87 -14.13 -5.77
N ARG A 132 5.75 -13.13 -5.62
CA ARG A 132 6.87 -13.09 -4.67
C ARG A 132 6.63 -11.99 -3.65
N PRO A 133 6.00 -12.29 -2.51
CA PRO A 133 5.57 -11.26 -1.54
C PRO A 133 6.74 -10.51 -0.89
N PHE A 134 7.88 -11.17 -0.74
CA PHE A 134 9.06 -10.58 -0.11
C PHE A 134 10.05 -10.12 -1.18
N ARG A 135 10.42 -8.84 -1.14
CA ARG A 135 11.43 -8.25 -2.04
C ARG A 135 12.59 -7.69 -1.24
N SER A 136 13.82 -7.93 -1.69
CA SER A 136 14.98 -7.28 -1.09
C SER A 136 14.97 -5.78 -1.37
N ILE A 137 15.68 -4.99 -0.55
CA ILE A 137 15.80 -3.53 -0.77
C ILE A 137 16.33 -3.24 -2.18
N ARG A 138 17.33 -4.01 -2.63
CA ARG A 138 17.89 -3.89 -3.99
C ARG A 138 16.82 -4.09 -5.07
N HIS A 139 16.00 -5.14 -4.96
CA HIS A 139 14.93 -5.38 -5.94
C HIS A 139 13.85 -4.29 -5.91
N ARG A 140 13.50 -3.77 -4.71
CA ARG A 140 12.56 -2.64 -4.60
C ARG A 140 13.12 -1.38 -5.28
N LEU A 141 14.38 -1.04 -5.03
CA LEU A 141 15.05 0.11 -5.65
C LEU A 141 15.12 0.00 -7.17
N LEU A 142 15.43 -1.19 -7.70
CA LEU A 142 15.44 -1.42 -9.15
C LEU A 142 14.05 -1.24 -9.77
N ALA A 143 13.01 -1.72 -9.10
CA ALA A 143 11.64 -1.60 -9.57
C ALA A 143 11.09 -0.18 -9.50
N LEU A 144 11.49 0.62 -8.51
CA LEU A 144 11.03 2.01 -8.37
C LEU A 144 11.29 2.84 -9.64
N ALA A 145 12.37 2.54 -10.38
CA ALA A 145 12.70 3.24 -11.62
C ALA A 145 11.69 3.02 -12.75
N SER A 146 10.92 1.93 -12.73
CA SER A 146 9.95 1.58 -13.78
C SER A 146 8.50 1.56 -13.29
N GLU A 147 8.23 0.97 -12.12
CA GLU A 147 6.89 0.78 -11.57
C GLU A 147 6.24 2.13 -11.21
N VAL A 148 6.99 3.08 -10.61
CA VAL A 148 6.45 4.39 -10.23
C VAL A 148 6.06 5.23 -11.45
N PRO A 149 6.93 5.42 -12.47
CA PRO A 149 6.52 6.12 -13.69
C PRO A 149 5.31 5.48 -14.38
N GLN A 150 5.21 4.15 -14.39
CA GLN A 150 4.07 3.44 -14.97
C GLN A 150 2.78 3.71 -14.19
N GLU A 151 2.79 3.61 -12.86
CA GLU A 151 1.63 3.90 -12.01
C GLU A 151 1.17 5.35 -12.20
N VAL A 152 2.10 6.31 -12.16
CA VAL A 152 1.79 7.73 -12.37
C VAL A 152 1.17 7.95 -13.75
N SER A 153 1.74 7.33 -14.79
CA SER A 153 1.22 7.46 -16.16
C SER A 153 -0.20 6.92 -16.30
N GLN A 154 -0.48 5.74 -15.72
CA GLN A 154 -1.82 5.15 -15.74
C GLN A 154 -2.85 6.04 -15.06
N ARG A 155 -2.53 6.58 -13.87
CA ARG A 155 -3.45 7.49 -13.16
C ARG A 155 -3.69 8.80 -13.90
N LEU A 156 -2.68 9.34 -14.57
CA LEU A 156 -2.84 10.54 -15.39
C LEU A 156 -3.80 10.28 -16.57
N VAL A 157 -3.65 9.15 -17.26
CA VAL A 157 -4.53 8.75 -18.38
C VAL A 157 -5.96 8.46 -17.91
N SER A 158 -6.15 7.86 -16.73
CA SER A 158 -7.48 7.61 -16.17
C SER A 158 -8.25 8.89 -15.80
N CYS A 159 -7.55 10.01 -15.62
CA CYS A 159 -8.15 11.33 -15.36
C CYS A 159 -8.66 12.04 -16.64
N ASP A 160 -8.36 11.53 -17.84
CA ASP A 160 -8.77 12.12 -19.13
C ASP A 160 -10.27 11.92 -19.47
N SER A 161 -11.09 11.48 -18.51
CA SER A 161 -12.56 11.63 -18.56
C SER A 161 -13.03 13.04 -18.15
N ALA A 162 -12.10 13.92 -17.74
CA ALA A 162 -12.30 15.37 -17.78
C ALA A 162 -12.30 15.87 -19.24
N PRO A 163 -13.05 16.93 -19.60
CA PRO A 163 -13.25 17.32 -21.00
C PRO A 163 -11.91 17.52 -21.70
N PRO A 164 -11.81 17.19 -23.00
CA PRO A 164 -10.53 17.17 -23.68
C PRO A 164 -9.93 18.57 -23.60
N LEU A 165 -8.73 18.68 -23.04
CA LEU A 165 -7.85 19.82 -23.29
C LEU A 165 -7.44 19.73 -24.75
N THR A 166 -8.35 20.12 -25.65
CA THR A 166 -8.04 20.44 -27.03
C THR A 166 -7.14 21.65 -27.01
N THR A 167 -5.83 21.41 -27.01
CA THR A 167 -4.92 22.25 -27.75
C THR A 167 -3.88 21.30 -28.32
N ALA A 168 -3.90 21.15 -29.64
CA ALA A 168 -2.81 20.57 -30.40
C ALA A 168 -1.54 21.39 -30.13
N ALA A 169 -0.86 21.13 -29.02
CA ALA A 169 0.42 21.73 -28.70
C ALA A 169 1.45 20.97 -29.54
N ARG A 170 1.72 21.53 -30.72
CA ARG A 170 2.91 21.24 -31.53
C ARG A 170 4.10 20.97 -30.60
N LEU A 171 4.69 19.77 -30.71
CA LEU A 171 5.89 19.39 -29.96
C LEU A 171 6.89 20.55 -30.01
N PRO A 172 7.22 21.18 -28.87
CA PRO A 172 8.22 22.23 -28.87
C PRO A 172 9.56 21.62 -29.27
N PRO A 173 10.44 22.38 -29.95
CA PRO A 173 11.74 21.86 -30.36
C PRO A 173 12.52 21.38 -29.14
N SER A 174 13.22 20.25 -29.30
CA SER A 174 14.12 19.68 -28.29
C SER A 174 15.03 20.78 -27.74
N GLN A 175 14.79 21.23 -26.51
CA GLN A 175 15.63 22.22 -25.85
C GLN A 175 16.87 21.52 -25.29
N LYS A 176 18.05 22.13 -25.48
CA LYS A 176 19.29 21.61 -24.88
C LYS A 176 19.13 21.54 -23.36
N ALA A 177 19.32 20.35 -22.80
CA ALA A 177 19.21 20.14 -21.36
C ALA A 177 20.24 21.02 -20.62
N PRO A 178 19.81 21.76 -19.58
CA PRO A 178 20.73 22.48 -18.70
C PRO A 178 21.80 21.53 -18.11
N PRO A 179 23.04 21.99 -17.89
CA PRO A 179 24.10 21.16 -17.31
C PRO A 179 23.66 20.56 -15.97
N GLY A 180 23.87 19.26 -15.80
CA GLY A 180 23.49 18.53 -14.58
C GLY A 180 22.01 18.14 -14.48
N THR A 181 21.26 18.25 -15.58
CA THR A 181 19.85 17.81 -15.64
C THR A 181 19.64 16.68 -16.65
N CYS A 182 18.75 15.74 -16.33
CA CYS A 182 18.25 14.72 -17.23
C CYS A 182 16.89 15.16 -17.81
N PRO A 183 16.71 15.20 -19.14
CA PRO A 183 15.41 15.49 -19.74
C PRO A 183 14.45 14.31 -19.55
N LEU A 184 13.19 14.61 -19.23
CA LEU A 184 12.11 13.62 -19.05
C LEU A 184 11.08 13.66 -20.20
N GLY A 185 11.32 14.45 -21.24
CA GLY A 185 10.39 14.69 -22.35
C GLY A 185 9.63 16.02 -22.23
N GLY A 186 9.30 16.62 -23.37
CA GLY A 186 8.71 17.97 -23.41
C GLY A 186 9.61 19.03 -22.77
N CYS A 187 9.06 19.81 -21.84
CA CYS A 187 9.81 20.83 -21.12
C CYS A 187 10.30 20.36 -19.73
N LEU A 188 10.20 19.07 -19.38
CA LEU A 188 10.48 18.56 -18.03
C LEU A 188 11.95 18.10 -17.88
N PHE A 189 12.58 18.48 -16.77
CA PHE A 189 13.98 18.20 -16.43
C PHE A 189 14.12 17.74 -14.98
N MET A 190 15.11 16.90 -14.71
CA MET A 190 15.35 16.33 -13.39
C MET A 190 16.83 16.47 -12.98
N THR A 191 17.09 16.89 -11.75
CA THR A 191 18.38 16.77 -11.07
C THR A 191 18.33 15.63 -10.05
N GLN A 192 19.44 15.36 -9.36
CA GLN A 192 19.48 14.38 -8.27
C GLN A 192 18.48 14.67 -7.13
N THR A 193 18.01 15.90 -6.98
CA THR A 193 17.18 16.30 -5.83
C THR A 193 15.85 16.97 -6.21
N PHE A 194 15.66 17.37 -7.46
CA PHE A 194 14.46 18.09 -7.88
C PHE A 194 14.05 17.76 -9.32
N THR A 195 12.74 17.77 -9.56
CA THR A 195 12.18 17.79 -10.91
C THR A 195 11.65 19.20 -11.18
N GLY A 196 11.93 19.75 -12.37
CA GLY A 196 11.57 21.11 -12.77
C GLY A 196 11.24 21.19 -14.25
N VAL A 197 10.75 22.34 -14.71
CA VAL A 197 10.34 22.55 -16.11
C VAL A 197 11.21 23.66 -16.72
N ALA A 198 11.82 23.46 -17.89
CA ALA A 198 12.48 24.56 -18.61
C ALA A 198 11.40 25.48 -19.20
N ALA A 199 11.60 26.77 -18.96
CA ALA A 199 10.76 27.90 -19.36
C ALA A 199 9.53 27.55 -20.23
N LEU A 200 8.35 27.47 -19.60
CA LEU A 200 7.08 27.52 -20.31
C LEU A 200 6.98 28.86 -21.07
N PRO A 201 6.37 28.88 -22.28
CA PRO A 201 6.15 30.11 -23.02
C PRO A 201 5.41 31.14 -22.15
N SER A 202 5.73 32.41 -22.34
CA SER A 202 5.36 33.55 -21.51
C SER A 202 3.87 33.97 -21.61
N SER A 203 2.95 33.02 -21.70
CA SER A 203 1.51 33.29 -21.66
C SER A 203 0.90 32.94 -20.30
N GLY A 204 0.43 33.97 -19.58
CA GLY A 204 -0.65 33.88 -18.59
C GLY A 204 -0.37 33.15 -17.28
N ASP A 205 -1.32 33.27 -16.34
CA ASP A 205 -1.22 33.02 -14.89
C ASP A 205 -0.67 31.67 -14.42
N VAL A 206 -0.46 30.71 -15.32
CA VAL A 206 0.09 29.38 -15.05
C VAL A 206 1.53 29.47 -14.54
N ARG A 207 2.41 30.27 -15.17
CA ARG A 207 3.82 30.40 -14.73
C ARG A 207 3.91 30.97 -13.30
N ARG A 208 3.06 31.96 -13.00
CA ARG A 208 2.97 32.58 -11.67
C ARG A 208 2.43 31.57 -10.65
N SER A 209 1.39 30.83 -11.01
CA SER A 209 0.75 29.83 -10.14
C SER A 209 1.66 28.65 -9.82
N ILE A 210 2.37 28.11 -10.82
CA ILE A 210 3.35 27.04 -10.63
C ILE A 210 4.49 27.53 -9.74
N THR A 211 5.07 28.70 -10.03
CA THR A 211 6.17 29.28 -9.22
C THR A 211 5.73 29.45 -7.76
N LYS A 212 4.52 29.95 -7.53
CA LYS A 212 3.96 30.15 -6.17
C LYS A 212 3.71 28.81 -5.46
N ALA A 213 3.19 27.81 -6.17
CA ALA A 213 2.95 26.47 -5.63
C ALA A 213 4.27 25.78 -5.26
N THR A 214 5.27 25.81 -6.15
CA THR A 214 6.60 25.23 -5.91
C THR A 214 7.30 25.89 -4.73
N GLN A 215 7.27 27.23 -4.64
CA GLN A 215 7.87 27.95 -3.51
C GLN A 215 7.16 27.62 -2.18
N SER A 216 5.84 27.47 -2.19
CA SER A 216 5.06 27.05 -1.02
C SER A 216 5.45 25.65 -0.54
N ALA A 217 5.63 24.71 -1.47
CA ALA A 217 6.06 23.35 -1.16
C ALA A 217 7.47 23.31 -0.55
N LEU A 218 8.44 24.05 -1.13
CA LEU A 218 9.80 24.19 -0.58
C LEU A 218 9.78 24.76 0.84
N ASN A 219 9.00 25.81 1.09
CA ASN A 219 8.88 26.43 2.41
C ASN A 219 8.23 25.50 3.45
N ARG A 220 7.32 24.60 3.04
CA ARG A 220 6.74 23.56 3.92
C ARG A 220 7.77 22.49 4.25
N MET A 221 8.55 22.06 3.27
CA MET A 221 9.63 21.08 3.43
C MET A 221 10.72 21.59 4.38
N GLN A 222 11.21 22.81 4.16
CA GLN A 222 12.22 23.43 5.02
C GLN A 222 11.74 23.62 6.46
N ARG A 223 10.46 23.95 6.68
CA ARG A 223 9.88 23.99 8.03
C ARG A 223 9.81 22.63 8.71
N HIS A 224 9.53 21.56 7.94
CA HIS A 224 9.52 20.20 8.48
C HIS A 224 10.93 19.71 8.81
N LEU A 225 11.89 19.92 7.91
CA LEU A 225 13.28 19.49 8.08
C LEU A 225 14.01 20.34 9.15
N GLY A 226 13.69 21.63 9.29
CA GLY A 226 14.25 22.52 10.31
C GLY A 226 13.72 22.28 11.73
N ARG A 227 12.58 21.59 11.89
CA ARG A 227 12.05 21.18 13.21
C ARG A 227 12.77 19.95 13.78
N GLY A 228 13.32 19.08 12.93
CA GLY A 228 14.09 17.90 13.36
C GLY A 228 15.46 18.23 13.98
N LEU A 229 16.05 19.38 13.66
CA LEU A 229 17.38 19.77 14.14
C LEU A 229 17.37 20.53 15.49
N ARG A 230 16.20 20.96 16.00
CA ARG A 230 16.12 21.67 17.29
C ARG A 230 15.80 20.78 18.50
N GLN A 231 15.35 19.54 18.31
CA GLN A 231 15.00 18.66 19.43
C GLN A 231 16.16 17.81 19.98
N HIS A 232 17.36 17.87 19.39
CA HIS A 232 18.51 17.05 19.81
C HIS A 232 19.60 17.80 20.59
N ARG A 233 19.35 19.04 21.04
CA ARG A 233 20.34 19.89 21.75
C ARG A 233 19.97 20.21 23.21
N SER A 234 19.33 19.28 23.92
CA SER A 234 19.12 19.42 25.37
C SER A 234 19.39 18.10 26.09
N LEU A 235 20.67 17.86 26.42
CA LEU A 235 21.14 17.05 27.55
C LEU A 235 22.61 17.47 27.81
N GLN A 236 22.79 18.35 28.79
CA GLN A 236 24.07 18.76 29.44
C GLN A 236 24.24 17.88 30.71
N PRO A 237 25.46 17.67 31.27
CA PRO A 237 26.10 18.70 32.10
C PRO A 237 27.63 18.76 32.03
N GLY A 238 28.18 19.93 32.40
CA GLY A 238 29.60 20.21 32.44
C GLY A 238 30.34 19.63 33.66
N VAL A 239 31.67 19.61 33.56
CA VAL A 239 32.61 19.66 34.69
C VAL A 239 33.79 20.55 34.30
N LEU A 240 34.12 21.42 35.23
CA LEU A 240 35.17 22.45 35.30
C LEU A 240 36.57 21.82 35.42
N LEU A 241 37.62 22.49 34.90
CA LEU A 241 38.82 22.92 35.66
C LEU A 241 39.92 23.45 34.72
N SER A 242 40.32 24.70 34.95
CA SER A 242 41.59 25.33 34.57
C SER A 242 42.73 24.81 35.48
N PRO A 243 44.03 25.19 35.30
CA PRO A 243 44.54 26.55 35.06
C PRO A 243 44.84 26.87 33.59
#